data_AF-A0A7M3MKE3-F1
#
_entry.id   AF-A0A7M3MKE3-F1
#
_cell.length_a   1.000
_cell.length_b   1.000
_cell.length_c   1.000
_cell.angle_alpha   90.00
_cell.angle_beta   90.00
_cell.angle_gamma   90.00
#
_symmetry.space_group_name_H-M   'P 1'
#
loop_
_entity.id
_entity.type
_entity.pdbx_description
1 polymer ?
#
loop_
_entity_poly.entity_id
_entity_poly.type
_entity_poly.pdbx_seq_one_letter_code
_entity_poly.pdbx_strand_id
1 'polypeptide(L)'
;MIGSEEVVTSDTNGIRAIAGAGELLAEHIARFRDYADRYLQDAGVADHRPVSLKIEHSLRVLENASAIIQAPSLLDAAGTPPGGGRAGLSFPTLIRLAALYHDVGRFEQYRRYATFHDKKSENHARLGVKVLRQSGLLAGLPDDVRSFIQAVVILHNRRFVPDGVAPDVRFATCVVRDADKVDIMRVMVEHFIAPDPADPVVTLHVAEHPTKYTESLYEAIMADKSGDYMAMRWTNDFKLLILGWVFQLNFRASLDMVRERRLAQQLLENLPDISPMRALGEKVRAALEPGAPAGGEKSA
;
A
#
# COMPACT_ATOMS: atom_id res chain seq x y z
N MET A 1 62.72 -5.01 29.95
CA MET A 1 61.58 -4.21 30.44
C MET A 1 60.89 -3.63 29.22
N ILE A 2 60.07 -4.46 28.57
CA ILE A 2 58.58 -4.45 28.63
C ILE A 2 58.06 -3.10 28.11
N GLY A 3 57.53 -3.16 26.88
CA GLY A 3 57.02 -2.04 26.11
C GLY A 3 55.71 -1.48 26.66
N SER A 4 55.52 -0.19 26.41
CA SER A 4 54.29 0.55 26.68
C SER A 4 53.23 0.20 25.64
N GLU A 5 52.09 -0.29 26.13
CA GLU A 5 50.89 -0.64 25.37
C GLU A 5 50.27 0.61 24.70
N GLU A 6 50.10 0.54 23.39
CA GLU A 6 49.15 1.32 22.63
C GLU A 6 47.73 0.84 22.99
N VAL A 7 46.98 1.64 23.74
CA VAL A 7 45.54 1.50 23.86
C VAL A 7 44.91 2.17 22.63
N VAL A 8 44.88 1.44 21.51
CA VAL A 8 44.00 1.78 20.40
C VAL A 8 42.65 1.15 20.70
N THR A 9 41.74 2.00 21.15
CA THR A 9 40.32 1.71 21.34
C THR A 9 39.75 1.05 20.08
N SER A 10 39.20 -0.15 20.23
CA SER A 10 38.55 -0.86 19.15
C SER A 10 37.34 -0.06 18.66
N ASP A 11 37.46 0.43 17.43
CA ASP A 11 36.34 0.91 16.63
C ASP A 11 35.27 -0.19 16.57
N THR A 12 34.13 0.02 17.23
CA THR A 12 32.95 -0.84 17.12
C THR A 12 32.17 -0.63 15.82
N ASN A 13 32.79 0.01 14.82
CA ASN A 13 32.33 0.03 13.42
C ASN A 13 32.67 -1.26 12.66
N GLY A 14 32.65 -2.39 13.36
CA GLY A 14 32.68 -3.72 12.78
C GLY A 14 31.27 -4.09 12.32
N ILE A 15 30.96 -3.72 11.07
CA ILE A 15 30.16 -4.49 10.11
C ILE A 15 29.33 -5.58 10.79
N ARG A 16 28.06 -5.28 11.12
CA ARG A 16 27.09 -6.35 11.32
C ARG A 16 27.17 -7.21 10.06
N ALA A 17 27.59 -8.46 10.26
CA ALA A 17 27.61 -9.50 9.24
C ALA A 17 26.36 -9.36 8.37
N ILE A 18 26.56 -9.41 7.04
CA ILE A 18 25.50 -9.24 6.05
C ILE A 18 24.43 -10.28 6.37
N ALA A 19 23.42 -9.86 7.12
CA ALA A 19 22.22 -10.66 7.31
C ALA A 19 21.72 -10.98 5.91
N GLY A 20 21.43 -12.26 5.64
CA GLY A 20 20.86 -12.64 4.36
C GLY A 20 19.62 -11.79 4.08
N ALA A 21 19.27 -11.55 2.82
CA ALA A 21 18.11 -10.70 2.48
C ALA A 21 16.81 -11.11 3.23
N GLY A 22 16.64 -12.41 3.49
CA GLY A 22 15.54 -12.93 4.31
C GLY A 22 15.67 -12.60 5.81
N GLU A 23 16.87 -12.65 6.38
CA GLU A 23 17.12 -12.30 7.79
C GLU A 23 16.91 -10.80 8.03
N LEU A 24 17.38 -9.95 7.11
CA LEU A 24 17.14 -8.50 7.18
C LEU A 24 15.64 -8.20 7.15
N LEU A 25 14.89 -8.81 6.22
CA LEU A 25 13.45 -8.59 6.14
C LEU A 25 12.74 -9.07 7.40
N ALA A 26 13.12 -10.23 7.96
CA ALA A 26 12.57 -10.73 9.21
C ALA A 26 12.84 -9.78 10.39
N GLU A 27 14.05 -9.23 10.49
CA GLU A 27 14.39 -8.20 11.48
C GLU A 27 13.47 -6.97 11.34
N HIS A 28 13.28 -6.49 10.11
CA HIS A 28 12.43 -5.32 9.86
C HIS A 28 10.94 -5.58 10.12
N ILE A 29 10.44 -6.80 9.85
CA ILE A 29 9.08 -7.22 10.23
C ILE A 29 8.92 -7.21 11.74
N ALA A 30 9.89 -7.73 12.50
CA ALA A 30 9.87 -7.69 13.97
C ALA A 30 9.84 -6.23 14.47
N ARG A 31 10.72 -5.37 13.96
CA ARG A 31 10.73 -3.93 14.31
C ARG A 31 9.42 -3.23 13.98
N PHE A 32 8.78 -3.57 12.87
CA PHE A 32 7.48 -3.04 12.50
C PHE A 32 6.40 -3.45 13.51
N ARG A 33 6.38 -4.72 13.92
CA ARG A 33 5.44 -5.23 14.94
C ARG A 33 5.67 -4.52 16.28
N ASP A 34 6.90 -4.42 16.75
CA ASP A 34 7.23 -3.68 17.98
C ASP A 34 6.83 -2.19 17.90
N TYR A 35 6.91 -1.59 16.71
CA TYR A 35 6.39 -0.25 16.48
C TYR A 35 4.87 -0.19 16.61
N ALA A 36 4.15 -1.09 15.97
CA ALA A 36 2.70 -1.09 15.96
C ALA A 36 2.09 -1.51 17.31
N ASP A 37 2.72 -2.44 18.04
CA ASP A 37 2.26 -2.94 19.33
C ASP A 37 2.17 -1.83 20.38
N ARG A 38 3.02 -0.80 20.29
CA ARG A 38 2.93 0.40 21.13
C ARG A 38 1.57 1.10 21.00
N TYR A 39 0.94 1.05 19.82
CA TYR A 39 -0.38 1.62 19.58
C TYR A 39 -1.53 0.69 20.01
N LEU A 40 -1.28 -0.63 20.06
CA LEU A 40 -2.21 -1.58 20.66
C LEU A 40 -2.22 -1.48 22.19
N GLN A 41 -1.12 -1.02 22.79
CA GLN A 41 -0.96 -0.84 24.23
C GLN A 41 -1.24 0.60 24.70
N ASP A 42 -1.44 1.55 23.77
CA ASP A 42 -1.69 2.95 24.12
C ASP A 42 -3.10 3.12 24.69
N ALA A 43 -3.19 3.41 25.99
CA ALA A 43 -4.45 3.69 26.69
C ALA A 43 -5.19 4.94 26.14
N GLY A 44 -4.53 5.78 25.36
CA GLY A 44 -5.15 6.90 24.64
C GLY A 44 -5.89 6.49 23.36
N VAL A 45 -5.76 5.25 22.90
CA VAL A 45 -6.51 4.71 21.76
C VAL A 45 -7.79 4.06 22.25
N ALA A 46 -8.93 4.66 21.93
CA ALA A 46 -10.23 4.19 22.42
C ALA A 46 -10.69 2.87 21.79
N ASP A 47 -10.32 2.62 20.54
CA ASP A 47 -10.66 1.39 19.80
C ASP A 47 -9.43 0.91 19.03
N HIS A 48 -8.94 -0.28 19.37
CA HIS A 48 -7.74 -0.85 18.78
C HIS A 48 -8.01 -1.61 17.47
N ARG A 49 -9.28 -1.86 17.08
CA ARG A 49 -9.60 -2.61 15.85
C ARG A 49 -8.99 -1.95 14.60
N PRO A 50 -9.03 -0.62 14.41
CA PRO A 50 -8.36 0.01 13.26
C PRO A 50 -6.83 -0.11 13.30
N VAL A 51 -6.23 -0.20 14.48
CA VAL A 51 -4.80 -0.46 14.64
C VAL A 51 -4.47 -1.89 14.20
N SER A 52 -5.21 -2.88 14.69
CA SER A 52 -5.06 -4.29 14.29
C SER A 52 -5.24 -4.48 12.79
N LEU A 53 -6.26 -3.83 12.20
CA LEU A 53 -6.50 -3.83 10.76
C LEU A 53 -5.28 -3.31 9.99
N LYS A 54 -4.65 -2.22 10.46
CA LYS A 54 -3.48 -1.65 9.78
C LYS A 54 -2.20 -2.46 9.93
N ILE A 55 -2.07 -3.24 11.01
CA ILE A 55 -0.98 -4.23 11.15
C ILE A 55 -1.15 -5.33 10.10
N GLU A 56 -2.34 -5.94 10.04
CA GLU A 56 -2.63 -7.00 9.09
C GLU A 56 -2.45 -6.51 7.65
N HIS A 57 -3.03 -5.36 7.34
CA HIS A 57 -2.91 -4.69 6.05
C HIS A 57 -1.45 -4.50 5.62
N SER A 58 -0.60 -3.95 6.49
CA SER A 58 0.82 -3.72 6.16
C SER A 58 1.57 -5.01 5.83
N LEU A 59 1.25 -6.11 6.54
CA LEU A 59 1.86 -7.42 6.27
C LEU A 59 1.32 -8.04 4.97
N ARG A 60 0.02 -7.89 4.68
CA ARG A 60 -0.56 -8.33 3.40
C ARG A 60 -0.04 -7.54 2.21
N VAL A 61 0.18 -6.23 2.36
CA VAL A 61 0.82 -5.41 1.32
C VAL A 61 2.24 -5.88 1.06
N LEU A 62 3.00 -6.25 2.09
CA LEU A 62 4.32 -6.88 1.92
C LEU A 62 4.23 -8.21 1.15
N GLU A 63 3.26 -9.07 1.46
CA GLU A 63 3.03 -10.34 0.74
C GLU A 63 2.69 -10.09 -0.73
N ASN A 64 1.72 -9.20 -1.00
CA ASN A 64 1.30 -8.84 -2.35
C ASN A 64 2.45 -8.22 -3.16
N ALA A 65 3.21 -7.29 -2.57
CA ALA A 65 4.38 -6.69 -3.21
C ALA A 65 5.44 -7.75 -3.54
N SER A 66 5.63 -8.73 -2.66
CA SER A 66 6.53 -9.86 -2.89
C SER A 66 6.08 -10.75 -4.05
N ALA A 67 4.78 -11.00 -4.17
CA ALA A 67 4.22 -11.76 -5.28
C ALA A 67 4.39 -11.02 -6.62
N ILE A 68 4.11 -9.71 -6.65
CA ILE A 68 4.27 -8.87 -7.86
C ILE A 68 5.70 -8.93 -8.39
N ILE A 69 6.70 -8.71 -7.53
CA ILE A 69 8.12 -8.70 -7.97
C ILE A 69 8.67 -10.09 -8.31
N GLN A 70 7.98 -11.17 -7.93
CA GLN A 70 8.35 -12.55 -8.27
C GLN A 70 7.70 -13.04 -9.56
N ALA A 71 6.72 -12.31 -10.10
CA ALA A 71 5.97 -12.68 -11.30
C ALA A 71 6.01 -11.57 -12.37
N PRO A 72 7.20 -11.13 -12.83
CA PRO A 72 7.30 -10.15 -13.90
C PRO A 72 6.65 -10.67 -15.19
N SER A 73 5.98 -9.79 -15.93
CA SER A 73 5.26 -10.13 -17.15
C SER A 73 5.50 -9.12 -18.27
N LEU A 74 5.47 -9.60 -19.52
CA LEU A 74 5.44 -8.70 -20.70
C LEU A 74 4.14 -7.89 -20.79
N LEU A 75 3.13 -8.27 -20.00
CA LEU A 75 1.85 -7.58 -19.87
C LEU A 75 1.85 -6.50 -18.78
N ASP A 76 2.99 -6.26 -18.12
CA ASP A 76 3.12 -5.22 -17.11
C ASP A 76 3.25 -3.83 -17.76
N ALA A 77 2.43 -2.88 -17.30
CA ALA A 77 2.48 -1.50 -17.77
C ALA A 77 3.69 -0.74 -17.22
N ALA A 78 4.14 -1.09 -16.01
CA ALA A 78 5.31 -0.48 -15.39
C ALA A 78 6.65 -1.02 -15.94
N GLY A 79 6.60 -1.99 -16.86
CA GLY A 79 7.78 -2.61 -17.46
C GLY A 79 8.47 -3.61 -16.53
N THR A 80 9.76 -3.84 -16.77
CA THR A 80 10.53 -4.89 -16.07
C THR A 80 11.11 -4.41 -14.74
N PRO A 81 11.27 -5.30 -13.74
CA PRO A 81 11.96 -4.98 -12.50
C PRO A 81 13.36 -4.41 -12.73
N PRO A 82 13.78 -3.38 -11.98
CA PRO A 82 15.13 -2.85 -12.07
C PRO A 82 16.15 -3.90 -11.59
N GLY A 83 17.21 -4.11 -12.36
CA GLY A 83 18.34 -4.94 -11.98
C GLY A 83 19.26 -4.25 -10.96
N GLY A 84 20.04 -5.02 -10.21
CA GLY A 84 21.00 -4.49 -9.24
C GLY A 84 20.38 -4.16 -7.88
N GLY A 85 20.83 -3.05 -7.27
CA GLY A 85 20.48 -2.69 -5.90
C GLY A 85 21.10 -1.37 -5.44
N ARG A 86 20.94 -1.07 -4.14
CA ARG A 86 21.49 0.12 -3.47
C ARG A 86 22.22 -0.30 -2.19
N ALA A 87 23.44 0.18 -2.01
CA ALA A 87 24.33 -0.18 -0.90
C ALA A 87 24.34 -1.69 -0.53
N GLY A 88 24.45 -2.55 -1.55
CA GLY A 88 24.48 -4.01 -1.36
C GLY A 88 23.13 -4.70 -1.16
N LEU A 89 22.02 -3.95 -1.09
CA LEU A 89 20.66 -4.50 -1.03
C LEU A 89 20.01 -4.52 -2.40
N SER A 90 19.47 -5.67 -2.80
CA SER A 90 18.77 -5.82 -4.09
C SER A 90 17.46 -5.02 -4.11
N PHE A 91 17.04 -4.58 -5.30
CA PHE A 91 15.75 -3.88 -5.46
C PHE A 91 14.54 -4.65 -4.90
N PRO A 92 14.41 -5.97 -5.08
CA PRO A 92 13.35 -6.73 -4.43
C PRO A 92 13.33 -6.58 -2.90
N THR A 93 14.49 -6.52 -2.25
CA THR A 93 14.57 -6.26 -0.80
C THR A 93 14.13 -4.85 -0.45
N LEU A 94 14.58 -3.85 -1.20
CA LEU A 94 14.21 -2.45 -1.00
C LEU A 94 12.70 -2.22 -1.16
N ILE A 95 12.09 -2.84 -2.17
CA ILE A 95 10.64 -2.78 -2.42
C ILE A 95 9.86 -3.41 -1.27
N ARG A 96 10.30 -4.56 -0.76
CA ARG A 96 9.67 -5.20 0.41
C ARG A 96 9.74 -4.34 1.66
N LEU A 97 10.88 -3.70 1.93
CA LEU A 97 11.00 -2.76 3.04
C LEU A 97 10.08 -1.55 2.87
N ALA A 98 9.99 -0.99 1.66
CA ALA A 98 9.07 0.11 1.38
C ALA A 98 7.60 -0.30 1.53
N ALA A 99 7.22 -1.50 1.07
CA ALA A 99 5.88 -2.07 1.23
C ALA A 99 5.52 -2.27 2.70
N LEU A 100 6.44 -2.83 3.51
CA LEU A 100 6.23 -3.01 4.95
C LEU A 100 5.99 -1.68 5.67
N TYR A 101 6.67 -0.62 5.23
CA TYR A 101 6.65 0.68 5.92
C TYR A 101 5.72 1.73 5.30
N HIS A 102 4.98 1.42 4.22
CA HIS A 102 4.20 2.43 3.49
C HIS A 102 3.20 3.17 4.38
N ASP A 103 2.53 2.45 5.29
CA ASP A 103 1.42 2.95 6.09
C ASP A 103 1.79 3.22 7.57
N VAL A 104 3.09 3.28 7.94
CA VAL A 104 3.49 3.53 9.35
C VAL A 104 2.95 4.85 9.91
N GLY A 105 2.61 5.81 9.04
CA GLY A 105 1.95 7.06 9.44
C GLY A 105 0.51 6.88 9.93
N ARG A 106 -0.20 5.81 9.52
CA ARG A 106 -1.59 5.55 9.89
C ARG A 106 -1.79 5.35 11.39
N PHE A 107 -0.82 4.74 12.04
CA PHE A 107 -0.83 4.48 13.48
C PHE A 107 -0.90 5.80 14.26
N GLU A 108 0.01 6.73 13.95
CA GLU A 108 0.02 8.05 14.59
C GLU A 108 -1.16 8.92 14.15
N GLN A 109 -1.59 8.81 12.88
CA GLN A 109 -2.78 9.50 12.40
C GLN A 109 -4.01 9.09 13.21
N TYR A 110 -4.24 7.78 13.38
CA TYR A 110 -5.39 7.28 14.11
C TYR A 110 -5.31 7.58 15.60
N ARG A 111 -4.14 7.42 16.22
CA ARG A 111 -3.91 7.81 17.62
C ARG A 111 -4.28 9.26 17.91
N ARG A 112 -3.98 10.18 16.98
CA ARG A 112 -4.24 11.62 17.14
C ARG A 112 -5.65 12.06 16.76
N TYR A 113 -6.23 11.44 15.74
CA TYR A 113 -7.42 11.96 15.07
C TYR A 113 -8.60 10.98 15.04
N ALA A 114 -8.41 9.74 15.50
CA ALA A 114 -9.39 8.64 15.46
C ALA A 114 -10.01 8.42 14.06
N THR A 115 -9.26 8.71 12.99
CA THR A 115 -9.71 8.56 11.61
C THR A 115 -8.54 8.37 10.64
N PHE A 116 -8.79 7.64 9.54
CA PHE A 116 -7.87 7.52 8.41
C PHE A 116 -8.12 8.54 7.30
N HIS A 117 -9.04 9.50 7.51
CA HIS A 117 -9.40 10.46 6.49
C HIS A 117 -8.38 11.61 6.40
N ASP A 118 -7.37 11.48 5.53
CA ASP A 118 -6.26 12.44 5.37
C ASP A 118 -6.66 13.92 5.32
N LYS A 119 -7.73 14.26 4.58
CA LYS A 119 -8.21 15.65 4.48
C LYS A 119 -8.81 16.21 5.78
N LYS A 120 -9.42 15.35 6.61
CA LYS A 120 -9.95 15.73 7.92
C LYS A 120 -8.88 15.66 9.01
N SER A 121 -7.72 15.08 8.70
CA SER A 121 -6.59 14.90 9.61
C SER A 121 -5.28 15.36 8.97
N GLU A 122 -4.29 14.47 8.83
CA GLU A 122 -2.98 14.71 8.23
C GLU A 122 -2.73 13.69 7.13
N ASN A 123 -2.00 14.07 6.06
CA ASN A 123 -1.61 13.13 5.01
C ASN A 123 -0.70 12.03 5.59
N HIS A 124 -1.16 10.78 5.55
CA HIS A 124 -0.48 9.66 6.22
C HIS A 124 0.89 9.33 5.63
N ALA A 125 1.11 9.51 4.33
CA ALA A 125 2.42 9.29 3.70
C ALA A 125 3.47 10.30 4.20
N ARG A 126 3.08 11.58 4.34
CA ARG A 126 3.93 12.62 4.95
C ARG A 126 4.25 12.30 6.41
N LEU A 127 3.23 11.91 7.17
CA LEU A 127 3.39 11.50 8.56
C LEU A 127 4.27 10.24 8.66
N GLY A 128 4.15 9.30 7.73
CA GLY A 128 4.97 8.10 7.65
C GLY A 128 6.45 8.40 7.48
N VAL A 129 6.82 9.33 6.59
CA VAL A 129 8.23 9.77 6.48
C VAL A 129 8.73 10.42 7.77
N LYS A 130 7.91 11.22 8.45
CA LYS A 130 8.26 11.80 9.75
C LYS A 130 8.52 10.71 10.79
N VAL A 131 7.64 9.71 10.87
CA VAL A 131 7.80 8.54 11.74
C VAL A 131 9.10 7.81 11.43
N LEU A 132 9.37 7.48 10.16
CA LEU A 132 10.58 6.75 9.76
C LEU A 132 11.89 7.46 10.13
N ARG A 133 11.87 8.80 10.14
CA ARG A 133 13.02 9.63 10.56
C ARG A 133 13.20 9.69 12.08
N GLN A 134 12.15 9.46 12.86
CA GLN A 134 12.13 9.68 14.31
C GLN A 134 12.14 8.39 15.13
N SER A 135 11.65 7.28 14.59
CA SER A 135 11.37 6.04 15.35
C SER A 135 12.50 5.02 15.36
N GLY A 136 13.58 5.25 14.60
CA GLY A 136 14.68 4.29 14.45
C GLY A 136 14.32 3.03 13.65
N LEU A 137 13.13 2.95 13.02
CA LEU A 137 12.71 1.80 12.21
C LEU A 137 13.74 1.44 11.11
N LEU A 138 14.37 2.46 10.52
CA LEU A 138 15.39 2.30 9.48
C LEU A 138 16.83 2.37 10.03
N ALA A 139 17.03 2.25 11.34
CA ALA A 139 18.36 2.27 11.95
C ALA A 139 19.21 1.10 11.43
N GLY A 140 20.50 1.36 11.17
CA GLY A 140 21.42 0.38 10.60
C GLY A 140 21.37 0.26 9.07
N LEU A 141 20.35 0.83 8.41
CA LEU A 141 20.34 0.92 6.94
C LEU A 141 21.18 2.10 6.43
N PRO A 142 21.91 1.96 5.32
CA PRO A 142 22.62 3.06 4.65
C PRO A 142 21.71 4.22 4.23
N ASP A 143 22.26 5.44 4.13
CA ASP A 143 21.47 6.66 3.85
C ASP A 143 20.75 6.65 2.50
N ASP A 144 21.37 6.08 1.47
CA ASP A 144 20.77 5.93 0.15
C ASP A 144 19.56 4.98 0.19
N VAL A 145 19.64 3.88 0.94
CA VAL A 145 18.55 2.94 1.21
C VAL A 145 17.43 3.62 1.99
N ARG A 146 17.77 4.34 3.07
CA ARG A 146 16.78 5.10 3.87
C ARG A 146 16.03 6.11 3.00
N SER A 147 16.76 6.84 2.16
CA SER A 147 16.20 7.84 1.24
C SER A 147 15.29 7.21 0.20
N PHE A 148 15.68 6.06 -0.36
CA PHE A 148 14.86 5.30 -1.30
C PHE A 148 13.52 4.86 -0.67
N ILE A 149 13.57 4.24 0.51
CA ILE A 149 12.36 3.79 1.22
C ILE A 149 11.45 4.99 1.50
N GLN A 150 11.99 6.08 2.04
CA GLN A 150 11.21 7.30 2.32
C GLN A 150 10.60 7.90 1.05
N ALA A 151 11.30 7.84 -0.09
CA ALA A 151 10.79 8.33 -1.38
C ALA A 151 9.60 7.49 -1.87
N VAL A 152 9.64 6.16 -1.72
CA VAL A 152 8.50 5.31 -2.07
C VAL A 152 7.33 5.56 -1.10
N VAL A 153 7.60 5.63 0.21
CA VAL A 153 6.58 5.93 1.22
C VAL A 153 5.91 7.27 0.98
N ILE A 154 6.63 8.35 0.65
CA ILE A 154 5.98 9.66 0.42
C ILE A 154 5.13 9.72 -0.85
N LEU A 155 5.38 8.82 -1.81
CA LEU A 155 4.71 8.81 -3.10
C LEU A 155 3.53 7.84 -3.15
N HIS A 156 3.44 6.85 -2.26
CA HIS A 156 2.46 5.77 -2.40
C HIS A 156 1.00 6.26 -2.42
N ASN A 157 0.62 7.29 -1.65
CA ASN A 157 -0.76 7.80 -1.63
C ASN A 157 -1.02 8.99 -2.58
N ARG A 158 -0.05 9.41 -3.40
CA ARG A 158 -0.24 10.52 -4.34
C ARG A 158 -1.30 10.17 -5.37
N ARG A 159 -2.05 11.15 -5.87
CA ARG A 159 -3.00 10.89 -6.96
C ARG A 159 -2.29 10.35 -8.20
N PHE A 160 -1.16 10.96 -8.56
CA PHE A 160 -0.29 10.55 -9.66
C PHE A 160 1.17 10.56 -9.19
N VAL A 161 1.97 9.62 -9.68
CA VAL A 161 3.43 9.64 -9.48
C VAL A 161 4.03 10.76 -10.35
N PRO A 162 4.66 11.80 -9.77
CA PRO A 162 5.16 12.95 -10.53
C PRO A 162 6.15 12.57 -11.63
N ASP A 163 6.15 13.31 -12.72
CA ASP A 163 7.20 13.22 -13.74
C ASP A 163 8.57 13.58 -13.15
N GLY A 164 9.63 12.98 -13.69
CA GLY A 164 11.00 13.20 -13.22
C GLY A 164 11.41 12.40 -11.96
N VAL A 165 10.51 11.64 -11.35
CA VAL A 165 10.89 10.63 -10.34
C VAL A 165 11.81 9.58 -10.97
N ALA A 166 12.89 9.23 -10.27
CA ALA A 166 13.86 8.25 -10.74
C ALA A 166 13.18 6.92 -11.13
N PRO A 167 13.59 6.26 -12.24
CA PRO A 167 12.87 5.09 -12.77
C PRO A 167 12.71 3.95 -11.76
N ASP A 168 13.70 3.70 -10.92
CA ASP A 168 13.67 2.65 -9.91
C ASP A 168 12.73 2.98 -8.74
N VAL A 169 12.69 4.25 -8.31
CA VAL A 169 11.72 4.74 -7.31
C VAL A 169 10.31 4.68 -7.88
N ARG A 170 10.11 5.05 -9.16
CA ARG A 170 8.81 4.94 -9.83
C ARG A 170 8.35 3.48 -9.86
N PHE A 171 9.20 2.56 -10.31
CA PHE A 171 8.87 1.14 -10.35
C PHE A 171 8.47 0.61 -8.97
N ALA A 172 9.28 0.88 -7.94
CA ALA A 172 8.98 0.47 -6.57
C ALA A 172 7.68 1.08 -6.03
N THR A 173 7.41 2.35 -6.37
CA THR A 173 6.16 3.03 -6.02
C THR A 173 4.96 2.38 -6.68
N CYS A 174 5.04 2.02 -7.97
CA CYS A 174 3.98 1.28 -8.65
C CYS A 174 3.72 -0.07 -7.97
N VAL A 175 4.77 -0.82 -7.59
CA VAL A 175 4.59 -2.12 -6.91
C VAL A 175 3.86 -1.94 -5.58
N VAL A 176 4.31 -1.00 -4.74
CA VAL A 176 3.71 -0.75 -3.43
C VAL A 176 2.25 -0.30 -3.57
N ARG A 177 1.95 0.56 -4.55
CA ARG A 177 0.58 1.05 -4.82
C ARG A 177 -0.35 -0.06 -5.29
N ASP A 178 0.11 -0.91 -6.20
CA ASP A 178 -0.67 -2.06 -6.65
C ASP A 178 -0.93 -3.04 -5.50
N ALA A 179 0.11 -3.37 -4.72
CA ALA A 179 0.00 -4.25 -3.56
C ALA A 179 -0.97 -3.72 -2.49
N ASP A 180 -0.92 -2.41 -2.25
CA ASP A 180 -1.84 -1.66 -1.36
C ASP A 180 -3.28 -1.72 -1.88
N LYS A 181 -3.53 -1.35 -3.13
CA LYS A 181 -4.87 -1.43 -3.75
C LYS A 181 -5.47 -2.83 -3.67
N VAL A 182 -4.68 -3.87 -3.95
CA VAL A 182 -5.15 -5.26 -3.87
C VAL A 182 -5.55 -5.64 -2.44
N ASP A 183 -4.80 -5.18 -1.42
CA ASP A 183 -5.21 -5.46 -0.04
C ASP A 183 -6.40 -4.59 0.42
N ILE A 184 -6.47 -3.32 0.01
CA ILE A 184 -7.65 -2.49 0.29
C ILE A 184 -8.90 -3.11 -0.35
N MET A 185 -8.81 -3.66 -1.57
CA MET A 185 -9.90 -4.41 -2.19
C MET A 185 -10.38 -5.55 -1.28
N ARG A 186 -9.46 -6.33 -0.71
CA ARG A 186 -9.78 -7.39 0.24
C ARG A 186 -10.47 -6.84 1.50
N VAL A 187 -9.86 -5.86 2.16
CA VAL A 187 -10.41 -5.23 3.38
C VAL A 187 -11.83 -4.74 3.13
N MET A 188 -12.08 -4.12 1.98
CA MET A 188 -13.39 -3.57 1.65
C MET A 188 -14.42 -4.65 1.27
N VAL A 189 -13.99 -5.74 0.63
CA VAL A 189 -14.84 -6.93 0.43
C VAL A 189 -15.25 -7.53 1.77
N GLU A 190 -14.29 -7.79 2.66
CA GLU A 190 -14.56 -8.33 4.01
C GLU A 190 -15.50 -7.40 4.78
N HIS A 191 -15.29 -6.10 4.66
CA HIS A 191 -16.09 -5.08 5.32
C HIS A 191 -17.54 -4.99 4.80
N PHE A 192 -17.76 -5.05 3.48
CA PHE A 192 -19.11 -4.95 2.91
C PHE A 192 -19.92 -6.24 3.05
N ILE A 193 -19.26 -7.38 3.26
CA ILE A 193 -19.91 -8.69 3.43
C ILE A 193 -20.11 -9.04 4.90
N ALA A 194 -19.40 -8.38 5.82
CA ALA A 194 -19.55 -8.61 7.25
C ALA A 194 -21.00 -8.38 7.71
N PRO A 195 -21.50 -9.22 8.64
CA PRO A 195 -22.85 -9.08 9.18
C PRO A 195 -22.99 -7.88 10.14
N ASP A 196 -21.88 -7.36 10.65
CA ASP A 196 -21.85 -6.19 11.54
C ASP A 196 -21.97 -4.88 10.74
N PRO A 197 -22.53 -3.81 11.37
CA PRO A 197 -22.59 -2.50 10.74
C PRO A 197 -21.19 -2.02 10.32
N ALA A 198 -21.12 -1.43 9.13
CA ALA A 198 -19.89 -0.90 8.56
C ALA A 198 -19.14 0.00 9.56
N ASP A 199 -17.93 -0.40 9.97
CA ASP A 199 -16.98 0.46 10.70
C ASP A 199 -16.78 1.79 9.90
N PRO A 200 -17.24 2.92 10.46
CA PRO A 200 -17.24 4.19 9.74
C PRO A 200 -15.82 4.74 9.51
N VAL A 201 -14.83 4.31 10.28
CA VAL A 201 -13.42 4.68 10.06
C VAL A 201 -12.90 4.03 8.77
N VAL A 202 -13.31 2.79 8.49
CA VAL A 202 -12.91 2.03 7.30
C VAL A 202 -13.60 2.60 6.05
N THR A 203 -14.89 2.94 6.12
CA THR A 203 -15.64 3.53 4.99
C THR A 203 -15.43 5.02 4.81
N LEU A 204 -14.54 5.64 5.60
CA LEU A 204 -14.30 7.09 5.60
C LEU A 204 -15.58 7.91 5.87
N HIS A 205 -16.54 7.35 6.61
CA HIS A 205 -17.80 7.96 7.03
C HIS A 205 -18.74 8.35 5.87
N VAL A 206 -18.75 7.61 4.75
CA VAL A 206 -19.77 7.79 3.70
C VAL A 206 -21.13 7.23 4.12
N ALA A 207 -22.21 7.69 3.50
CA ALA A 207 -23.57 7.25 3.83
C ALA A 207 -23.95 5.94 3.12
N GLU A 208 -24.76 5.10 3.76
CA GLU A 208 -25.33 3.92 3.12
C GLU A 208 -26.60 4.25 2.33
N HIS A 209 -26.74 3.66 1.15
CA HIS A 209 -27.97 3.72 0.37
C HIS A 209 -28.06 2.53 -0.59
N PRO A 210 -29.23 1.91 -0.78
CA PRO A 210 -29.36 0.70 -1.61
C PRO A 210 -28.93 0.92 -3.07
N THR A 211 -29.32 2.06 -3.67
CA THR A 211 -29.13 2.30 -5.12
C THR A 211 -28.39 3.57 -5.50
N LYS A 212 -28.08 4.48 -4.56
CA LYS A 212 -27.48 5.77 -4.91
C LYS A 212 -25.99 5.61 -5.10
N TYR A 213 -25.48 6.31 -6.09
CA TYR A 213 -24.08 6.54 -6.37
C TYR A 213 -23.95 7.93 -7.02
N THR A 214 -22.72 8.42 -7.10
CA THR A 214 -22.38 9.72 -7.68
C THR A 214 -22.05 9.51 -9.16
N GLU A 215 -22.89 10.01 -10.05
CA GLU A 215 -22.80 9.75 -11.50
C GLU A 215 -21.43 10.12 -12.10
N SER A 216 -20.87 11.27 -11.71
CA SER A 216 -19.55 11.70 -12.19
C SER A 216 -18.41 10.74 -11.82
N LEU A 217 -18.55 9.97 -10.73
CA LEU A 217 -17.60 8.91 -10.39
C LEU A 217 -17.74 7.73 -11.34
N TYR A 218 -18.98 7.28 -11.57
CA TYR A 218 -19.27 6.21 -12.53
C TYR A 218 -18.73 6.54 -13.92
N GLU A 219 -19.02 7.74 -14.44
CA GLU A 219 -18.55 8.20 -15.74
C GLU A 219 -17.02 8.24 -15.83
N ALA A 220 -16.34 8.72 -14.78
CA ALA A 220 -14.88 8.75 -14.73
C ALA A 220 -14.29 7.34 -14.81
N ILE A 221 -14.85 6.39 -14.05
CA ILE A 221 -14.40 4.99 -14.04
C ILE A 221 -14.65 4.33 -15.39
N MET A 222 -15.83 4.54 -15.98
CA MET A 222 -16.14 4.03 -17.31
C MET A 222 -15.22 4.61 -18.39
N ALA A 223 -14.63 5.78 -18.17
CA ALA A 223 -13.62 6.41 -19.03
C ALA A 223 -12.16 6.05 -18.66
N ASP A 224 -11.93 5.04 -17.80
CA ASP A 224 -10.61 4.62 -17.29
C ASP A 224 -9.83 5.73 -16.57
N LYS A 225 -10.54 6.71 -15.99
CA LYS A 225 -9.95 7.80 -15.19
C LYS A 225 -10.04 7.46 -13.71
N SER A 226 -9.11 8.02 -12.92
CA SER A 226 -9.16 7.86 -11.46
C SER A 226 -10.38 8.60 -10.91
N GLY A 227 -11.22 7.89 -10.16
CA GLY A 227 -12.29 8.49 -9.38
C GLY A 227 -11.73 9.46 -8.34
N ASP A 228 -12.43 10.57 -8.10
CA ASP A 228 -12.08 11.51 -7.05
C ASP A 228 -12.71 11.09 -5.72
N TYR A 229 -11.89 10.65 -4.77
CA TYR A 229 -12.35 10.31 -3.41
C TYR A 229 -13.16 11.43 -2.74
N MET A 230 -12.94 12.69 -3.12
CA MET A 230 -13.67 13.83 -2.56
C MET A 230 -15.12 13.91 -3.04
N ALA A 231 -15.46 13.22 -4.12
CA ALA A 231 -16.82 13.14 -4.64
C ALA A 231 -17.64 12.03 -3.97
N MET A 232 -17.04 11.16 -3.15
CA MET A 232 -17.75 10.06 -2.50
C MET A 232 -18.79 10.57 -1.50
N ARG A 233 -20.00 10.05 -1.63
CA ARG A 233 -21.14 10.31 -0.74
C ARG A 233 -21.74 9.02 -0.22
N TRP A 234 -21.69 7.97 -1.04
CA TRP A 234 -22.36 6.70 -0.79
C TRP A 234 -21.36 5.54 -0.64
N THR A 235 -21.72 4.49 0.09
CA THR A 235 -20.91 3.25 0.11
C THR A 235 -20.73 2.62 -1.27
N ASN A 236 -21.71 2.79 -2.17
CA ASN A 236 -21.58 2.38 -3.57
C ASN A 236 -20.51 3.19 -4.33
N ASP A 237 -20.27 4.46 -3.98
CA ASP A 237 -19.19 5.25 -4.58
C ASP A 237 -17.82 4.65 -4.26
N PHE A 238 -17.69 4.13 -3.04
CA PHE A 238 -16.48 3.46 -2.59
C PHE A 238 -16.26 2.16 -3.40
N LYS A 239 -17.28 1.32 -3.55
CA LYS A 239 -17.24 0.10 -4.38
C LYS A 239 -16.87 0.42 -5.83
N LEU A 240 -17.50 1.45 -6.41
CA LEU A 240 -17.22 1.94 -7.75
C LEU A 240 -15.74 2.35 -7.88
N LEU A 241 -15.25 3.18 -6.97
CA LEU A 241 -13.87 3.67 -7.02
C LEU A 241 -12.87 2.51 -6.95
N ILE A 242 -13.08 1.57 -6.03
CA ILE A 242 -12.25 0.38 -5.89
C ILE A 242 -12.27 -0.47 -7.17
N LEU A 243 -13.44 -0.69 -7.76
CA LEU A 243 -13.55 -1.42 -9.03
C LEU A 243 -12.82 -0.68 -10.16
N GLY A 244 -12.84 0.65 -10.16
CA GLY A 244 -12.11 1.46 -11.12
C GLY A 244 -10.59 1.30 -11.04
N TRP A 245 -10.04 0.89 -9.88
CA TRP A 245 -8.60 0.61 -9.77
C TRP A 245 -8.14 -0.55 -10.64
N VAL A 246 -9.02 -1.48 -11.04
CA VAL A 246 -8.67 -2.57 -11.97
C VAL A 246 -8.03 -2.03 -13.25
N PHE A 247 -8.50 -0.89 -13.75
CA PHE A 247 -7.99 -0.25 -14.97
C PHE A 247 -6.68 0.52 -14.75
N GLN A 248 -6.21 0.62 -13.50
CA GLN A 248 -5.05 1.42 -13.10
C GLN A 248 -3.94 0.59 -12.45
N LEU A 249 -4.15 -0.72 -12.30
CA LEU A 249 -3.11 -1.62 -11.84
C LEU A 249 -2.00 -1.67 -12.89
N ASN A 250 -0.77 -1.69 -12.40
CA ASN A 250 0.44 -1.62 -13.21
C ASN A 250 1.00 -3.00 -13.57
N PHE A 251 0.65 -4.03 -12.80
CA PHE A 251 1.21 -5.36 -12.97
C PHE A 251 0.13 -6.40 -13.24
N ARG A 252 0.43 -7.34 -14.15
CA ARG A 252 -0.45 -8.46 -14.46
C ARG A 252 -0.68 -9.34 -13.25
N ALA A 253 0.36 -9.55 -12.43
CA ALA A 253 0.26 -10.26 -11.17
C ALA A 253 -0.80 -9.65 -10.22
N SER A 254 -0.97 -8.32 -10.22
CA SER A 254 -2.01 -7.65 -9.44
C SER A 254 -3.40 -8.00 -9.93
N LEU A 255 -3.62 -7.98 -11.25
CA LEU A 255 -4.90 -8.38 -11.85
C LEU A 255 -5.22 -9.85 -11.58
N ASP A 256 -4.22 -10.73 -11.66
CA ASP A 256 -4.38 -12.14 -11.33
C ASP A 256 -4.78 -12.33 -9.86
N MET A 257 -4.14 -11.63 -8.92
CA MET A 257 -4.54 -11.64 -7.51
C MET A 257 -5.99 -11.18 -7.32
N VAL A 258 -6.41 -10.10 -7.99
CA VAL A 258 -7.80 -9.60 -7.92
C VAL A 258 -8.80 -10.64 -8.45
N ARG A 259 -8.48 -11.30 -9.57
CA ARG A 259 -9.32 -12.35 -10.17
C ARG A 259 -9.40 -13.59 -9.29
N GLU A 260 -8.26 -14.15 -8.92
CA GLU A 260 -8.16 -15.44 -8.20
C GLU A 260 -8.78 -15.37 -6.81
N ARG A 261 -8.62 -14.23 -6.13
CA ARG A 261 -9.25 -13.97 -4.83
C ARG A 261 -10.70 -13.48 -4.96
N ARG A 262 -11.24 -13.41 -6.18
CA ARG A 262 -12.61 -12.95 -6.51
C ARG A 262 -12.95 -11.58 -5.92
N LEU A 263 -11.98 -10.68 -5.77
CA LEU A 263 -12.19 -9.41 -5.06
C LEU A 263 -13.15 -8.49 -5.81
N ALA A 264 -12.90 -8.30 -7.12
CA ALA A 264 -13.78 -7.49 -7.96
C ALA A 264 -15.18 -8.11 -8.09
N GLN A 265 -15.26 -9.43 -8.21
CA GLN A 265 -16.54 -10.14 -8.34
C GLN A 265 -17.41 -9.96 -7.08
N GLN A 266 -16.83 -10.08 -5.90
CA GLN A 266 -17.54 -9.86 -4.63
C GLN A 266 -18.02 -8.42 -4.46
N LEU A 267 -17.24 -7.42 -4.90
CA LEU A 267 -17.68 -6.02 -4.90
C LEU A 267 -18.85 -5.78 -5.86
N LEU A 268 -18.82 -6.38 -7.05
CA LEU A 268 -19.89 -6.30 -8.04
C LEU A 268 -21.19 -6.94 -7.52
N GLU A 269 -21.11 -8.09 -6.85
CA GLU A 269 -22.25 -8.77 -6.22
C GLU A 269 -22.92 -7.91 -5.11
N ASN A 270 -22.18 -6.95 -4.55
CA ASN A 270 -22.66 -6.02 -3.53
C ASN A 270 -23.07 -4.65 -4.09
N LEU A 271 -23.09 -4.45 -5.42
CA LEU A 271 -23.64 -3.25 -6.07
C LEU A 271 -25.11 -3.47 -6.46
N PRO A 272 -25.91 -2.38 -6.62
CA PRO A 272 -27.28 -2.51 -7.07
C PRO A 272 -27.35 -3.13 -8.48
N ASP A 273 -28.29 -4.05 -8.69
CA ASP A 273 -28.51 -4.70 -9.99
C ASP A 273 -29.26 -3.77 -10.96
N ILE A 274 -28.54 -2.78 -11.47
CA ILE A 274 -29.01 -1.80 -12.45
C ILE A 274 -28.09 -1.79 -13.68
N SER A 275 -28.62 -1.35 -14.83
CA SER A 275 -27.90 -1.36 -16.10
C SER A 275 -26.49 -0.74 -16.04
N PRO A 276 -26.27 0.42 -15.39
CA PRO A 276 -24.92 0.98 -15.24
C PRO A 276 -23.91 0.04 -14.54
N MET A 277 -24.34 -0.65 -13.49
CA MET A 277 -23.48 -1.56 -12.71
C MET A 277 -23.19 -2.86 -13.46
N ARG A 278 -24.16 -3.37 -14.25
CA ARG A 278 -23.92 -4.52 -15.13
C ARG A 278 -22.89 -4.21 -16.22
N ALA A 279 -23.00 -3.04 -16.84
CA ALA A 279 -22.03 -2.57 -17.84
C ALA A 279 -20.63 -2.42 -17.25
N LEU A 280 -20.52 -1.88 -16.03
CA LEU A 280 -19.24 -1.86 -15.30
C LEU A 280 -18.72 -3.28 -15.05
N GLY A 281 -19.59 -4.19 -14.61
CA GLY A 281 -19.22 -5.58 -14.34
C GLY A 281 -18.68 -6.32 -15.56
N GLU A 282 -19.28 -6.11 -16.74
CA GLU A 282 -18.75 -6.63 -18.02
C GLU A 282 -17.35 -6.07 -18.31
N LYS A 283 -17.18 -4.75 -18.18
CA LYS A 283 -15.89 -4.09 -18.41
C LYS A 283 -14.80 -4.58 -17.45
N VAL A 284 -15.12 -4.71 -16.16
CA VAL A 284 -14.19 -5.20 -15.13
C VAL A 284 -13.79 -6.66 -15.40
N ARG A 285 -14.75 -7.53 -15.75
CA ARG A 285 -14.45 -8.93 -16.07
C ARG A 285 -13.51 -9.03 -17.28
N ALA A 286 -13.77 -8.26 -18.35
CA ALA A 286 -12.91 -8.24 -19.53
C ALA A 286 -11.47 -7.80 -19.20
N ALA A 287 -11.28 -6.82 -18.30
CA ALA A 287 -9.95 -6.39 -17.87
C ALA A 287 -9.21 -7.44 -17.01
N LEU A 288 -9.93 -8.36 -16.37
CA LEU A 288 -9.37 -9.40 -15.51
C LEU A 288 -9.07 -10.71 -16.26
N GLU A 289 -9.55 -10.86 -17.50
CA GLU A 289 -9.33 -12.07 -18.31
C GLU A 289 -7.84 -12.47 -18.37
N PRO A 290 -7.53 -13.77 -18.35
CA PRO A 290 -6.17 -14.25 -18.54
C PRO A 290 -5.59 -13.69 -19.85
N GLY A 291 -4.44 -13.01 -19.77
CA GLY A 291 -3.76 -12.43 -20.93
C GLY A 291 -4.10 -10.97 -21.25
N ALA A 292 -5.07 -10.35 -20.55
CA ALA A 292 -5.27 -8.90 -20.67
C ALA A 292 -4.06 -8.13 -20.09
N PRO A 293 -3.55 -7.09 -20.77
CA PRO A 293 -2.45 -6.28 -20.24
C PRO A 293 -2.90 -5.44 -19.05
N ALA A 294 -1.95 -5.14 -18.15
CA ALA A 294 -2.18 -4.14 -17.10
C ALA A 294 -2.39 -2.76 -17.72
N GLY A 295 -3.36 -1.99 -17.22
CA GLY A 295 -3.69 -0.67 -17.77
C GLY A 295 -2.67 0.41 -17.42
N GLY A 296 -2.03 0.28 -16.25
CA GLY A 296 -1.11 1.26 -15.69
C GLY A 296 -1.80 2.54 -15.20
N GLU A 297 -1.07 3.31 -14.39
CA GLU A 297 -1.57 4.62 -13.97
C GLU A 297 -1.42 5.63 -15.11
N LYS A 298 -2.54 6.17 -15.59
CA LYS A 298 -2.53 7.29 -16.55
C LYS A 298 -2.13 8.56 -15.80
N SER A 299 -1.13 9.29 -16.33
CA SER A 299 -0.82 10.64 -15.86
C SER A 299 -1.99 11.58 -16.14
N ALA A 300 -2.05 12.68 -15.39
CA ALA A 300 -3.06 13.73 -15.56
C ALA A 300 -3.04 14.35 -16.97
#